data_AF-A0A2D9SNR1-F1
#
_entry.id   AF-A0A2D9SNR1-F1
#
_cell.length_a   1.000
_cell.length_b   1.000
_cell.length_c   1.000
_cell.angle_alpha   90.00
_cell.angle_beta   90.00
_cell.angle_gamma   90.00
#
_symmetry.space_group_name_H-M   'P 1'
#
loop_
_entity.id
_entity.type
_entity.pdbx_description
1 polymer ?
#
loop_
_entity_poly.entity_id
_entity_poly.type
_entity_poly.pdbx_seq_one_letter_code
_entity_poly.pdbx_strand_id
1 'polypeptide(L)'
;MPYLSPIKILAIGLVLVASASARASANSHAALTVKEVVESIKVPASDMLRAAHNPRTEEQWQILEHTAIRTITANSLVDPGGTGPDDNGGIKDPAWQAFSFASDNTARDSLEVTRNTDIDRLLEAGYELYPLCKCGQLRLAPGAGNR
;
A
#
# COMPACT_ATOMS: atom_id res chain seq x y z
N MET A 1 -5.97 19.43 -59.11
CA MET A 1 -5.17 19.19 -57.89
C MET A 1 -5.85 19.92 -56.73
N PRO A 2 -6.60 19.25 -55.84
CA PRO A 2 -7.26 19.94 -54.74
C PRO A 2 -6.30 20.12 -53.57
N TYR A 3 -6.12 21.37 -53.15
CA TYR A 3 -5.38 21.74 -51.95
C TYR A 3 -6.19 21.37 -50.70
N LEU A 4 -5.61 20.54 -49.83
CA LEU A 4 -6.14 20.27 -48.51
C LEU A 4 -5.92 21.48 -47.59
N SER A 5 -6.99 21.95 -46.95
CA SER A 5 -7.00 23.10 -46.05
C SER A 5 -6.16 22.86 -44.77
N PRO A 6 -5.34 23.83 -44.31
CA PRO A 6 -4.42 23.65 -43.17
C PRO A 6 -5.14 23.35 -41.85
N ILE A 7 -6.43 23.68 -41.75
CA ILE A 7 -7.26 23.45 -40.55
C ILE A 7 -7.45 21.94 -40.26
N LYS A 8 -7.44 21.08 -41.29
CA LYS A 8 -7.59 19.62 -41.10
C LYS A 8 -6.33 18.95 -40.55
N ILE A 9 -5.15 19.57 -40.70
CA ILE A 9 -3.88 19.02 -40.25
C ILE A 9 -3.70 19.25 -38.73
N LEU A 10 -4.22 20.36 -38.20
CA LEU A 10 -4.06 20.72 -36.79
C LEU A 10 -4.87 19.82 -35.83
N ALA A 11 -6.02 19.30 -36.27
CA ALA A 11 -6.88 18.46 -35.43
C ALA A 11 -6.32 17.03 -35.20
N ILE A 12 -5.49 16.53 -36.12
CA ILE A 12 -4.93 15.17 -36.04
C ILE A 12 -3.72 15.13 -35.08
N GLY A 13 -2.96 16.22 -34.98
CA GLY A 13 -1.80 16.32 -34.08
C GLY A 13 -2.17 16.33 -32.59
N LEU A 14 -3.32 16.92 -32.23
CA LEU A 14 -3.74 17.09 -30.83
C LEU A 14 -4.22 15.78 -30.18
N VAL A 15 -4.74 14.83 -30.97
CA VAL A 15 -5.26 13.54 -30.47
C VAL A 15 -4.14 12.56 -30.09
N LEU A 16 -2.96 12.68 -30.71
CA LEU A 16 -1.85 11.74 -30.49
C LEU A 16 -1.08 11.99 -29.18
N VAL A 17 -1.03 13.22 -28.68
CA VAL A 17 -0.28 13.54 -27.45
C VAL A 17 -1.02 13.11 -26.18
N ALA A 18 -2.36 13.15 -26.17
CA ALA A 18 -3.16 12.76 -25.01
C ALA A 18 -3.10 11.25 -24.70
N SER A 19 -2.85 10.41 -25.71
CA SER A 19 -2.83 8.95 -25.56
C SER A 19 -1.56 8.39 -24.92
N ALA A 20 -0.47 9.17 -24.88
CA ALA A 20 0.80 8.77 -24.30
C ALA A 20 0.80 8.90 -22.76
N SER A 21 0.21 9.98 -22.23
CA SER A 21 0.13 10.23 -20.78
C SER A 21 -0.74 9.22 -20.04
N ALA A 22 -1.82 8.73 -20.66
CA ALA A 22 -2.69 7.72 -20.04
C ALA A 22 -2.01 6.33 -19.93
N ARG A 23 -1.14 5.96 -20.87
CA ARG A 23 -0.39 4.69 -20.83
C ARG A 23 0.75 4.71 -19.82
N ALA A 24 1.37 5.87 -19.60
CA ALA A 24 2.44 6.02 -18.61
C ALA A 24 1.91 5.88 -17.16
N SER A 25 0.71 6.37 -16.88
CA SER A 25 0.09 6.24 -15.56
C SER A 25 -0.45 4.84 -15.26
N ALA A 26 -0.76 4.04 -16.29
CA ALA A 26 -1.27 2.68 -16.13
C ALA A 26 -0.16 1.64 -15.87
N ASN A 27 1.11 2.01 -16.06
CA ASN A 27 2.25 1.10 -15.97
C ASN A 27 3.18 1.37 -14.77
N SER A 28 2.82 2.28 -13.88
CA SER A 28 3.49 2.39 -12.57
C SER A 28 2.92 1.39 -11.57
N HIS A 29 2.60 0.17 -12.02
CA HIS A 29 2.40 -0.95 -11.09
C HIS A 29 3.71 -1.14 -10.33
N ALA A 30 3.62 -1.41 -9.02
CA ALA A 30 4.77 -1.80 -8.25
C ALA A 30 5.52 -2.90 -9.04
N ALA A 31 6.85 -2.84 -9.12
CA ALA A 31 7.65 -3.92 -9.71
C ALA A 31 7.54 -5.27 -8.95
N LEU A 32 6.67 -5.32 -7.95
CA LEU A 32 6.48 -6.35 -6.96
C LEU A 32 5.04 -6.84 -7.04
N THR A 33 4.86 -8.09 -6.69
CA THR A 33 3.53 -8.64 -6.40
C THR A 33 3.02 -8.11 -5.06
N VAL A 34 1.70 -8.06 -4.88
CA VAL A 34 1.08 -7.70 -3.61
C VAL A 34 1.55 -8.65 -2.50
N LYS A 35 1.65 -9.94 -2.82
CA LYS A 35 2.17 -10.96 -1.90
C LYS A 35 3.59 -10.66 -1.42
N GLU A 36 4.50 -10.26 -2.31
CA GLU A 36 5.88 -9.91 -1.93
C GLU A 36 5.92 -8.72 -0.98
N VAL A 37 5.11 -7.69 -1.21
CA VAL A 37 5.03 -6.51 -0.33
C VAL A 37 4.43 -6.89 1.03
N VAL A 38 3.37 -7.70 1.05
CA VAL A 38 2.76 -8.17 2.29
C VAL A 38 3.76 -9.00 3.11
N GLU A 39 4.40 -9.99 2.49
CA GLU A 39 5.35 -10.90 3.16
C GLU A 39 6.61 -10.19 3.62
N SER A 40 7.16 -9.28 2.82
CA SER A 40 8.48 -8.68 3.06
C SER A 40 8.41 -7.40 3.89
N ILE A 41 7.28 -6.70 3.88
CA ILE A 41 7.15 -5.39 4.53
C ILE A 41 6.01 -5.37 5.54
N LYS A 42 4.76 -5.62 5.13
CA LYS A 42 3.60 -5.46 6.02
C LYS A 42 3.65 -6.42 7.21
N VAL A 43 3.94 -7.70 6.97
CA VAL A 43 4.01 -8.72 8.02
C VAL A 43 5.10 -8.40 9.05
N PRO A 44 6.38 -8.19 8.67
CA PRO A 44 7.42 -7.84 9.65
C PRO A 44 7.15 -6.53 10.38
N ALA A 45 6.63 -5.51 9.70
CA ALA A 45 6.34 -4.22 10.33
C ALA A 45 5.18 -4.33 11.34
N SER A 46 4.12 -5.05 11.00
CA SER A 46 2.99 -5.30 11.91
C SER A 46 3.43 -6.14 13.13
N ASP A 47 4.28 -7.15 12.92
CA ASP A 47 4.85 -7.94 14.01
C ASP A 47 5.71 -7.09 14.95
N MET A 48 6.49 -6.15 14.41
CA MET A 48 7.34 -5.26 15.19
C MET A 48 6.53 -4.23 16.00
N LEU A 49 5.48 -3.62 15.41
CA LEU A 49 4.57 -2.73 16.13
C LEU A 49 3.85 -3.47 17.27
N ARG A 50 3.41 -4.72 17.03
CA ARG A 50 2.77 -5.55 18.05
C ARG A 50 3.73 -6.00 19.16
N ALA A 51 5.00 -6.24 18.82
CA ALA A 51 6.04 -6.59 19.78
C ALA A 51 6.61 -5.38 20.52
N ALA A 52 6.09 -4.17 20.26
CA ALA A 52 6.51 -2.96 20.95
C ALA A 52 6.19 -3.08 22.45
N HIS A 53 7.23 -3.34 23.24
CA HIS A 53 7.11 -3.41 24.69
C HIS A 53 7.84 -2.22 25.31
N ASN A 54 7.06 -1.23 25.72
CA ASN A 54 7.49 -0.13 26.59
C ASN A 54 8.81 0.55 26.18
N PRO A 55 8.88 1.16 24.98
CA PRO A 55 10.00 2.01 24.57
C PRO A 55 10.34 3.05 25.64
N ARG A 56 11.62 3.06 26.04
CA ARG A 56 12.19 3.90 27.10
C ARG A 56 13.11 4.99 26.58
N THR A 57 13.63 4.82 25.36
CA THR A 57 14.57 5.78 24.74
C THR A 57 14.00 6.36 23.47
N GLU A 58 14.49 7.53 23.08
CA GLU A 58 14.13 8.19 21.83
C GLU A 58 14.38 7.25 20.63
N GLU A 59 15.51 6.54 20.62
CA GLU A 59 15.84 5.62 19.53
C GLU A 59 14.83 4.47 19.41
N GLN A 60 14.29 4.00 20.53
CA GLN A 60 13.25 2.96 20.54
C GLN A 60 11.93 3.51 19.99
N TRP A 61 11.57 4.75 20.31
CA TRP A 61 10.41 5.42 19.72
C TRP A 61 10.58 5.65 18.22
N GLN A 62 11.75 6.11 17.78
CA GLN A 62 12.09 6.31 16.37
C GLN A 62 12.00 5.01 15.56
N ILE A 63 12.42 3.88 16.13
CA ILE A 63 12.26 2.57 15.49
C ILE A 63 10.78 2.26 15.22
N LEU A 64 9.90 2.56 16.17
CA LEU A 64 8.47 2.32 16.05
C LEU A 64 7.81 3.30 15.07
N GLU A 65 8.19 4.58 15.10
CA GLU A 65 7.78 5.57 14.10
C GLU A 65 8.15 5.11 12.68
N HIS A 66 9.40 4.73 12.46
CA HIS A 66 9.86 4.21 11.17
C HIS A 66 9.10 2.94 10.75
N THR A 67 8.68 2.11 11.70
CA THR A 67 7.89 0.90 11.43
C THR A 67 6.47 1.25 11.00
N ALA A 68 5.83 2.22 11.65
CA ALA A 68 4.53 2.75 11.22
C ALA A 68 4.60 3.35 9.81
N ILE A 69 5.65 4.15 9.52
CA ILE A 69 5.89 4.73 8.19
C ILE A 69 6.06 3.64 7.13
N ARG A 70 6.82 2.57 7.42
CA ARG A 70 6.97 1.42 6.51
C ARG A 70 5.64 0.75 6.21
N THR A 71 4.77 0.62 7.21
CA THR A 71 3.44 0.00 7.03
C THR A 71 2.55 0.85 6.13
N ILE A 72 2.48 2.17 6.36
CA ILE A 72 1.76 3.12 5.50
C ILE A 72 2.29 3.06 4.07
N THR A 73 3.62 3.05 3.91
CA THR A 73 4.26 2.98 2.59
C THR A 73 3.90 1.66 1.89
N ALA A 74 3.91 0.54 2.61
CA ALA A 74 3.54 -0.76 2.07
C ALA A 74 2.07 -0.81 1.62
N ASN A 75 1.15 -0.17 2.34
CA ASN A 75 -0.25 -0.04 1.90
C ASN A 75 -0.33 0.71 0.56
N SER A 76 0.34 1.86 0.45
CA SER A 76 0.34 2.64 -0.79
C SER A 76 0.91 1.89 -2.01
N LEU A 77 1.79 0.91 -1.77
CA LEU A 77 2.36 0.07 -2.82
C LEU A 77 1.39 -1.03 -3.29
N VAL A 78 0.48 -1.51 -2.44
CA VAL A 78 -0.41 -2.64 -2.75
C VAL A 78 -1.82 -2.20 -3.15
N ASP A 79 -2.26 -1.01 -2.73
CA ASP A 79 -3.58 -0.47 -3.07
C ASP A 79 -3.88 -0.41 -4.58
N PRO A 80 -2.95 -0.05 -5.48
CA PRO A 80 -3.22 -0.07 -6.92
C PRO A 80 -3.19 -1.47 -7.55
N GLY A 81 -2.83 -2.51 -6.79
CA GLY A 81 -2.49 -3.83 -7.32
C GLY A 81 -0.99 -4.01 -7.58
N GLY A 82 -0.64 -5.10 -8.26
CA GLY A 82 0.74 -5.55 -8.41
C GLY A 82 0.95 -6.31 -9.72
N THR A 83 2.07 -7.04 -9.81
CA THR A 83 2.44 -7.82 -11.01
C THR A 83 2.05 -9.29 -10.93
N GLY A 84 1.46 -9.73 -9.83
CA GLY A 84 1.05 -11.11 -9.61
C GLY A 84 -0.17 -11.51 -10.46
N PRO A 85 -0.40 -12.82 -10.68
CA PRO A 85 -1.42 -13.33 -11.60
C PRO A 85 -2.86 -12.86 -11.33
N ASP A 86 -3.17 -12.45 -10.10
CA ASP A 86 -4.49 -11.92 -9.70
C ASP A 86 -4.38 -10.70 -8.79
N ASP A 87 -3.25 -9.98 -8.81
CA ASP A 87 -3.10 -8.83 -7.89
C ASP A 87 -4.12 -7.74 -8.19
N ASN A 88 -4.38 -7.47 -9.47
CA ASN A 88 -5.31 -6.41 -9.88
C ASN A 88 -6.79 -6.80 -9.72
N GLY A 89 -7.08 -8.10 -9.70
CA GLY A 89 -8.42 -8.64 -9.43
C GLY A 89 -8.66 -8.72 -7.93
N GLY A 90 -7.74 -9.36 -7.21
CA GLY A 90 -7.80 -9.56 -5.76
C GLY A 90 -7.88 -8.27 -4.95
N ILE A 91 -7.24 -7.17 -5.38
CA ILE A 91 -7.39 -5.88 -4.67
C ILE A 91 -8.82 -5.30 -4.71
N LYS A 92 -9.68 -5.82 -5.59
CA LYS A 92 -11.10 -5.45 -5.67
C LYS A 92 -11.99 -6.32 -4.77
N ASP A 93 -11.43 -7.35 -4.12
CA ASP A 93 -12.15 -8.15 -3.14
C ASP A 93 -12.58 -7.25 -1.96
N PRO A 94 -13.87 -7.20 -1.60
CA PRO A 94 -14.34 -6.40 -0.46
C PRO A 94 -13.64 -6.75 0.86
N ALA A 95 -13.28 -8.01 1.07
CA ALA A 95 -12.54 -8.43 2.26
C ALA A 95 -11.11 -7.87 2.26
N TRP A 96 -10.45 -7.84 1.10
CA TRP A 96 -9.16 -7.16 0.95
C TRP A 96 -9.28 -5.66 1.20
N GLN A 97 -10.28 -5.00 0.61
CA GLN A 97 -10.48 -3.55 0.78
C GLN A 97 -10.73 -3.18 2.24
N ALA A 98 -11.58 -3.94 2.93
CA ALA A 98 -11.83 -3.75 4.36
C ALA A 98 -10.55 -3.95 5.19
N PHE A 99 -9.78 -4.99 4.88
CA PHE A 99 -8.49 -5.25 5.52
C PHE A 99 -7.47 -4.15 5.27
N SER A 100 -7.30 -3.71 4.02
CA SER A 100 -6.34 -2.65 3.65
C SER A 100 -6.72 -1.32 4.27
N PHE A 101 -8.01 -0.98 4.32
CA PHE A 101 -8.50 0.21 5.01
C PHE A 101 -8.18 0.18 6.52
N ALA A 102 -8.51 -0.92 7.19
CA ALA A 102 -8.18 -1.09 8.61
C ALA A 102 -6.67 -1.01 8.85
N SER A 103 -5.88 -1.68 8.01
CA SER A 103 -4.42 -1.68 8.07
C SER A 103 -3.81 -0.30 7.86
N ASP A 104 -4.39 0.56 7.02
CA ASP A 104 -3.90 1.92 6.84
C ASP A 104 -4.24 2.82 8.03
N ASN A 105 -5.46 2.73 8.54
CA ASN A 105 -5.86 3.49 9.72
C ASN A 105 -5.00 3.14 10.94
N THR A 106 -4.84 1.85 11.26
CA THR A 106 -4.05 1.44 12.42
C THR A 106 -2.57 1.83 12.28
N ALA A 107 -2.02 1.82 11.05
CA ALA A 107 -0.65 2.27 10.81
C ALA A 107 -0.49 3.79 11.02
N ARG A 108 -1.49 4.60 10.62
CA ARG A 108 -1.52 6.05 10.86
C ARG A 108 -1.69 6.37 12.34
N ASP A 109 -2.54 5.64 13.04
CA ASP A 109 -2.72 5.78 14.49
C ASP A 109 -1.41 5.44 15.21
N SER A 110 -0.75 4.34 14.82
CA SER A 110 0.57 3.97 15.34
C SER A 110 1.61 5.08 15.10
N LEU A 111 1.58 5.72 13.93
CA LEU A 111 2.49 6.84 13.62
C LEU A 111 2.23 8.05 14.53
N GLU A 112 0.97 8.45 14.71
CA GLU A 112 0.62 9.54 15.63
C GLU A 112 1.07 9.24 17.07
N VAL A 113 0.78 8.04 17.53
CA VAL A 113 1.06 7.59 18.89
C VAL A 113 2.57 7.53 19.17
N THR A 114 3.35 6.99 18.24
CA THR A 114 4.82 6.91 18.37
C THR A 114 5.47 8.29 18.41
N ARG A 115 4.97 9.26 17.63
CA ARG A 115 5.44 10.65 17.67
C ARG A 115 5.11 11.38 18.98
N ASN A 116 4.02 10.97 19.63
CA ASN A 116 3.61 11.50 20.92
C ASN A 116 4.19 10.71 22.11
N THR A 117 4.95 9.65 21.85
CA THR A 117 5.53 8.77 22.88
C THR A 117 4.48 8.20 23.85
N ASP A 118 3.27 7.91 23.35
CA ASP A 118 2.13 7.47 24.16
C ASP A 118 2.04 5.94 24.18
N ILE A 119 2.63 5.32 25.21
CA ILE A 119 2.72 3.85 25.28
C ILE A 119 1.36 3.18 25.47
N ASP A 120 0.42 3.81 26.19
CA ASP A 120 -0.89 3.22 26.45
C ASP A 120 -1.71 3.16 25.16
N ARG A 121 -1.70 4.25 24.36
CA ARG A 121 -2.32 4.25 23.04
C ARG A 121 -1.60 3.33 22.04
N LEU A 122 -0.30 3.09 22.21
CA LEU A 122 0.44 2.20 21.32
C LEU A 122 0.04 0.74 21.53
N LEU A 123 -0.14 0.36 22.80
CA LEU A 123 -0.63 -0.96 23.16
C LEU A 123 -2.06 -1.19 22.62
N GLU A 124 -2.92 -0.16 22.71
CA GLU A 124 -4.26 -0.20 22.10
C GLU A 124 -4.20 -0.39 20.57
N ALA A 125 -3.39 0.41 19.87
CA ALA A 125 -3.18 0.25 18.44
C ALA A 125 -2.61 -1.15 18.09
N GLY A 126 -1.76 -1.70 18.95
CA GLY A 126 -1.25 -3.07 18.84
C GLY A 126 -2.32 -4.14 18.96
N TYR A 127 -3.37 -3.92 19.77
CA TYR A 127 -4.55 -4.80 19.82
C TYR A 127 -5.39 -4.70 18.54
N GLU A 128 -5.55 -3.51 17.97
CA GLU A 128 -6.22 -3.30 16.68
C GLU A 128 -5.45 -3.92 15.50
N LEU A 129 -4.14 -4.14 15.63
CA LEU A 129 -3.35 -4.93 14.67
C LEU A 129 -3.61 -6.45 14.78
N TYR A 130 -4.25 -6.94 15.84
CA TYR A 130 -4.45 -8.39 16.06
C TYR A 130 -5.33 -9.07 14.99
N PRO A 131 -6.48 -8.50 14.57
CA PRO A 131 -7.21 -8.98 13.40
C PRO A 131 -6.36 -9.00 12.12
N LEU A 132 -5.34 -8.15 12.05
CA LEU A 132 -4.39 -8.03 10.95
C LEU A 132 -3.15 -8.94 11.14
N CYS A 133 -3.22 -9.99 11.96
CA CYS A 133 -2.11 -10.93 12.15
C CYS A 133 -1.58 -11.51 10.84
N LYS A 134 -0.32 -12.00 10.86
CA LYS A 134 0.35 -12.61 9.70
C LYS A 134 -0.55 -13.58 8.91
N CYS A 135 -1.25 -14.49 9.59
CA CYS A 135 -2.14 -15.45 8.92
C CYS A 135 -3.28 -14.77 8.15
N GLY A 136 -3.86 -13.69 8.71
CA GLY A 136 -4.89 -12.89 8.06
C GLY A 136 -4.34 -12.14 6.84
N GLN A 137 -3.20 -11.46 7.00
CA GLN A 137 -2.58 -10.72 5.89
C GLN A 137 -2.23 -11.65 4.72
N LEU A 138 -1.66 -12.82 5.01
CA LEU A 138 -1.27 -13.79 3.98
C LEU A 138 -2.46 -14.49 3.34
N ARG A 139 -3.53 -14.74 4.10
CA ARG A 139 -4.77 -15.35 3.57
C ARG A 139 -5.47 -14.42 2.60
N LEU A 140 -5.49 -13.13 2.90
CA LEU A 140 -6.18 -12.12 2.10
C LEU A 140 -5.31 -11.56 0.97
N ALA A 141 -3.99 -11.74 1.03
CA ALA A 141 -3.09 -11.30 -0.02
C ALA A 141 -3.53 -11.88 -1.38
N PRO A 142 -3.78 -11.03 -2.39
CA PRO A 142 -3.95 -11.46 -3.77
C PRO A 142 -2.87 -12.46 -4.19
N GLY A 143 -3.28 -13.52 -4.88
CA GLY A 143 -2.38 -14.59 -5.31
C GLY A 143 -1.98 -15.63 -4.25
N ALA A 144 -2.55 -15.61 -3.04
CA ALA A 144 -2.23 -16.57 -1.97
C ALA A 144 -2.56 -18.05 -2.29
N GLY A 145 -3.36 -18.33 -3.33
CA GLY A 145 -3.80 -19.68 -3.71
C GLY A 145 -2.91 -20.43 -4.71
N ASN A 146 -1.87 -19.79 -5.26
CA ASN A 146 -1.05 -20.38 -6.33
C ASN A 146 0.32 -20.83 -5.79
N ARG A 147 0.42 -22.08 -5.32
CA ARG A 147 1.69 -22.78 -5.09
C ARG A 147 1.69 -24.12 -5.82
#